data_AF-A0A537P2A4-F1
#
_entry.id   AF-A0A537P2A4-F1
#
_cell.length_a   1.000
_cell.length_b   1.000
_cell.length_c   1.000
_cell.angle_alpha   90.00
_cell.angle_beta   90.00
_cell.angle_gamma   90.00
#
_symmetry.space_group_name_H-M   'P 1'
#
loop_
_entity.id
_entity.type
_entity.pdbx_description
1 polymer ?
#
loop_
_entity_poly.entity_id
_entity_poly.type
_entity_poly.pdbx_seq_one_letter_code
_entity_poly.pdbx_strand_id
1 'polypeptide(L)'
;MDVDRAIALVAAAGIELTDRRRNSADNGWSLSFSNGAELDVRDNGRIAVSGKGRKSVASLLGLAGKSIGSRKPRSSAPSHR
;
A
#
# COMPACT_ATOMS: atom_id res chain seq x y z
N MET A 1 -0.42 -0.46 10.49
CA MET A 1 0.41 -1.31 9.61
C MET A 1 1.83 -1.12 10.07
N ASP A 2 2.53 -2.20 10.35
CA ASP A 2 3.89 -2.18 10.86
C ASP A 2 4.90 -2.05 9.72
N VAL A 3 6.00 -1.35 9.97
CA VAL A 3 7.07 -1.13 8.99
C VAL A 3 7.66 -2.45 8.52
N ASP A 4 7.99 -3.35 9.46
CA ASP A 4 8.59 -4.63 9.13
C ASP A 4 7.64 -5.53 8.34
N ARG A 5 6.33 -5.43 8.60
CA ARG A 5 5.31 -6.13 7.81
C ARG A 5 5.24 -5.59 6.38
N ALA A 6 5.32 -4.28 6.19
CA ALA A 6 5.34 -3.69 4.85
C ALA A 6 6.59 -4.12 4.07
N ILE A 7 7.76 -4.12 4.72
CA ILE A 7 9.02 -4.59 4.13
C ILE A 7 8.89 -6.07 3.73
N ALA A 8 8.40 -6.93 4.61
CA ALA A 8 8.26 -8.35 4.35
C ALA A 8 7.35 -8.64 3.14
N LEU A 9 6.22 -7.94 3.01
CA LEU A 9 5.31 -8.10 1.86
C LEU A 9 5.94 -7.67 0.53
N VAL A 10 6.68 -6.56 0.54
CA VAL A 10 7.33 -6.03 -0.67
C VAL A 10 8.53 -6.91 -1.06
N ALA A 11 9.32 -7.36 -0.08
CA ALA A 11 10.43 -8.28 -0.29
C ALA A 11 9.98 -9.67 -0.77
N ALA A 12 8.84 -10.17 -0.27
CA ALA A 12 8.24 -11.43 -0.75
C ALA A 12 7.84 -11.37 -2.23
N ALA A 13 7.63 -10.18 -2.79
CA ALA A 13 7.40 -9.96 -4.21
C ALA A 13 8.70 -9.78 -5.02
N GLY A 14 9.87 -9.99 -4.41
CA GLY A 14 11.17 -9.82 -5.05
C GLY A 14 11.61 -8.36 -5.21
N ILE A 15 10.99 -7.42 -4.49
CA ILE A 15 11.36 -6.01 -4.52
C ILE A 15 12.21 -5.71 -3.28
N GLU A 16 13.48 -5.39 -3.50
CA GLU A 16 14.44 -5.14 -2.44
C GLU A 16 14.25 -3.76 -1.79
N LEU A 17 14.43 -3.71 -0.47
CA LEU A 17 14.54 -2.48 0.29
C LEU A 17 15.95 -1.90 0.12
N THR A 18 16.03 -0.67 -0.37
CA THR A 18 17.32 0.01 -0.64
C THR A 18 17.65 1.07 0.42
N ASP A 19 16.63 1.65 1.07
CA ASP A 19 16.81 2.60 2.16
C ASP A 19 15.69 2.45 3.19
N ARG A 20 16.04 2.57 4.48
CA ARG A 20 15.11 2.68 5.60
C ARG A 20 15.62 3.74 6.56
N ARG A 21 14.84 4.80 6.74
CA ARG A 21 15.17 5.87 7.68
C ARG A 21 13.92 6.43 8.34
N ARG A 22 14.12 7.16 9.44
CA ARG A 22 13.04 7.97 10.03
C ARG A 22 12.63 9.06 9.05
N ASN A 23 11.33 9.34 8.98
CA ASN A 23 10.84 10.42 8.15
C ASN A 23 11.24 11.78 8.77
N SER A 24 11.23 12.86 7.97
CA SER A 24 11.66 14.19 8.43
C SER A 24 10.84 14.76 9.58
N ALA A 25 9.68 14.18 9.88
CA ALA A 25 8.81 14.58 10.98
C ALA A 25 8.99 13.71 12.24
N ASP A 26 9.94 12.76 12.22
CA ASP A 26 10.19 11.77 13.27
C ASP A 26 8.92 11.07 13.78
N ASN A 27 7.89 10.94 12.94
CA ASN A 27 6.60 10.35 13.29
C ASN A 27 6.30 9.09 12.49
N GLY A 28 7.36 8.45 12.01
CA GLY A 28 7.29 7.27 11.18
C GLY A 28 8.59 6.98 10.46
N TRP A 29 8.46 6.22 9.39
CA TRP A 29 9.57 5.71 8.58
C TRP A 29 9.33 5.98 7.10
N SER A 30 10.39 6.38 6.41
CA SER A 30 10.46 6.45 4.95
C SER A 30 11.30 5.29 4.44
N LEU A 31 10.72 4.52 3.52
CA LEU A 31 11.35 3.35 2.91
C LEU A 31 11.50 3.59 1.41
N SER A 32 12.64 3.21 0.86
CA SER A 32 12.89 3.23 -0.59
C SER A 32 13.12 1.81 -1.09
N PHE A 33 12.60 1.52 -2.28
CA PHE A 33 12.68 0.20 -2.89
C PHE A 33 13.40 0.23 -4.24
N SER A 34 14.00 -0.89 -4.64
CA SER A 34 14.79 -1.01 -5.87
C SER A 34 13.99 -0.74 -7.15
N ASN A 35 12.66 -0.92 -7.11
CA ASN A 35 11.75 -0.57 -8.20
C ASN A 35 11.42 0.94 -8.29
N GLY A 36 12.07 1.77 -7.46
CA GLY A 36 11.84 3.21 -7.39
C GLY A 36 10.52 3.60 -6.73
N ALA A 37 9.92 2.73 -5.92
CA ALA A 37 8.84 3.09 -5.02
C ALA A 37 9.39 3.69 -3.72
N GLU A 38 8.63 4.64 -3.16
CA GLU A 38 8.84 5.19 -1.84
C GLU A 38 7.59 4.94 -1.00
N LEU A 39 7.79 4.55 0.26
CA LEU A 39 6.71 4.27 1.21
C LEU A 39 6.94 5.07 2.50
N ASP A 40 5.99 5.93 2.85
CA ASP A 40 5.93 6.59 4.16
C ASP A 40 4.94 5.82 5.04
N VAL A 41 5.43 5.30 6.17
CA VAL A 41 4.62 4.62 7.19
C VAL A 41 4.67 5.46 8.46
N ARG A 42 3.55 6.05 8.83
CA ARG A 42 3.43 6.88 10.04
C ARG A 42 3.06 6.05 11.25
N ASP A 43 3.47 6.49 12.43
CA ASP A 43 3.19 5.83 13.71
C ASP A 43 1.69 5.79 14.03
N ASN A 44 0.93 6.74 13.49
CA ASN A 44 -0.54 6.73 13.56
C ASN A 44 -1.21 5.73 12.59
N GLY A 45 -0.43 4.88 11.92
CA GLY A 45 -0.89 3.84 11.02
C GLY A 45 -1.26 4.31 9.62
N ARG A 46 -1.09 5.60 9.29
CA ARG A 46 -1.26 6.11 7.92
C ARG A 46 -0.09 5.67 7.03
N ILE A 47 -0.40 5.42 5.76
CA ILE A 47 0.57 4.99 4.76
C ILE A 47 0.40 5.85 3.52
N ALA A 48 1.51 6.31 2.94
CA ALA A 48 1.55 6.95 1.64
C ALA A 48 2.57 6.27 0.74
N VAL A 49 2.24 6.08 -0.54
CA VAL A 49 3.13 5.48 -1.54
C VAL A 49 3.38 6.47 -2.67
N SER A 50 4.64 6.71 -2.99
CA SER A 50 5.12 7.60 -4.05
C SER A 50 6.15 6.92 -4.95
N GLY A 51 6.63 7.63 -5.98
CA GLY A 51 7.63 7.13 -6.91
C GLY A 51 7.09 6.30 -8.07
N LYS A 52 8.02 5.72 -8.85
CA LYS A 52 7.73 4.98 -10.09
C LYS A 52 7.08 3.63 -9.81
N GLY A 53 7.54 2.91 -8.79
CA GLY A 53 7.03 1.60 -8.37
C GLY A 53 5.75 1.65 -7.52
N ARG A 54 5.14 2.83 -7.33
CA ARG A 54 4.06 3.03 -6.35
C ARG A 54 2.85 2.12 -6.56
N LYS A 55 2.47 1.84 -7.81
CA LYS A 55 1.30 1.01 -8.12
C LYS A 55 1.52 -0.43 -7.68
N SER A 56 2.71 -0.98 -7.95
CA SER A 56 3.08 -2.34 -7.54
C SER A 56 3.10 -2.45 -6.02
N VAL A 57 3.77 -1.53 -5.31
CA VAL A 57 3.80 -1.53 -3.85
C VAL A 57 2.41 -1.32 -3.25
N ALA A 58 1.62 -0.38 -3.76
CA ALA A 58 0.25 -0.17 -3.28
C ALA A 58 -0.65 -1.41 -3.47
N SER A 59 -0.45 -2.16 -4.55
CA SER A 59 -1.17 -3.42 -4.78
C SER A 59 -0.77 -4.50 -3.76
N LEU A 60 0.54 -4.68 -3.54
CA LEU A 60 1.06 -5.66 -2.58
C LEU A 60 0.60 -5.38 -1.15
N LEU A 61 0.51 -4.10 -0.79
CA LEU A 61 0.05 -3.66 0.53
C LEU A 61 -1.49 -3.64 0.64
N GLY A 62 -2.22 -4.03 -0.41
CA GLY A 62 -3.70 -4.02 -0.41
C GLY A 62 -4.30 -2.62 -0.33
N LEU A 63 -3.53 -1.58 -0.70
CA LEU A 63 -3.98 -0.19 -0.73
C LEU A 63 -4.79 0.10 -2.01
N ALA A 64 -4.49 -0.63 -3.09
CA ALA A 64 -5.29 -0.68 -4.31
C ALA A 64 -6.58 -1.49 -4.06
N GLY A 65 -7.52 -0.88 -3.35
CA GLY A 65 -8.76 -1.54 -2.92
C GLY A 65 -9.56 -0.74 -1.90
N LYS A 66 -8.95 0.30 -1.31
CA LYS A 66 -9.67 1.25 -0.45
C LYS A 66 -10.20 2.44 -1.25
N SER A 67 -10.69 2.19 -2.46
CA SER A 67 -11.79 2.98 -3.00
C SER A 67 -13.06 2.50 -2.28
N ILE A 68 -13.47 3.25 -1.27
CA ILE A 68 -14.86 3.23 -0.80
C ILE A 68 -15.72 3.55 -2.03
N GLY A 69 -16.40 2.55 -2.60
CA GLY A 69 -17.26 2.78 -3.75
C GLY A 69 -17.54 1.61 -4.69
N SER A 70 -17.58 0.36 -4.25
CA SER A 70 -18.20 -0.71 -5.06
C SER A 70 -18.74 -1.86 -4.21
N ARG A 71 -19.54 -1.53 -3.18
CA ARG A 71 -20.64 -2.41 -2.78
C ARG A 71 -21.93 -1.87 -3.34
N LYS A 72 -22.35 -2.41 -4.47
CA LYS A 72 -23.75 -2.81 -4.61
C LYS A 72 -23.77 -4.18 -5.29
N PRO A 73 -24.20 -5.24 -4.59
CA PRO A 73 -24.43 -6.51 -5.26
C PRO A 73 -25.52 -6.30 -6.31
N ARG A 74 -25.28 -6.81 -7.53
CA ARG A 74 -26.34 -7.00 -8.52
C ARG A 74 -27.28 -8.06 -7.96
N SER A 75 -28.32 -7.64 -7.26
CA SER A 75 -29.49 -8.49 -7.07
C SER A 75 -30.27 -8.48 -8.38
N SER A 76 -29.99 -9.51 -9.17
CA SER A 76 -30.94 -10.28 -9.97
C SER A 76 -32.37 -9.73 -10.03
N ALA A 77 -32.82 -9.39 -11.24
CA ALA A 77 -34.22 -9.56 -11.62
C ALA A 77 -34.62 -11.04 -11.42
N PRO A 78 -35.90 -11.34 -11.14
CA PRO A 78 -36.70 -11.72 -12.29
C PRO A 78 -38.19 -11.33 -12.22
N SER A 79 -38.72 -11.10 -13.44
CA SER A 79 -40.00 -11.57 -13.99
C SER A 79 -41.37 -11.16 -13.44
N HIS A 80 -42.22 -10.85 -14.44
CA HIS A 80 -43.68 -11.08 -14.56
C HIS A 80 -44.57 -10.37 -13.52
N ARG A 81 -45.59 -9.62 -13.89
CA ARG A 81 -46.62 -9.84 -14.91
C ARG A 81 -47.43 -8.56 -15.08
#